data_AF-A0A7H1M9J1-F1
#
_entry.id   AF-A0A7H1M9J1-F1
#
_cell.length_a   1.000
_cell.length_b   1.000
_cell.length_c   1.000
_cell.angle_alpha   90.00
_cell.angle_beta   90.00
_cell.angle_gamma   90.00
#
_symmetry.space_group_name_H-M   'P 1'
#
loop_
_entity.id
_entity.type
_entity.pdbx_description
1 polymer ?
#
loop_
_entity_poly.entity_id
_entity_poly.type
_entity_poly.pdbx_seq_one_letter_code
_entity_poly.pdbx_strand_id
1 'polypeptide(L)'
;MENCFGNIAPMKTDADTFRRLTQIPIAIYFGDFIPDAPNGTQGGDQWYMRMKLAQDWVDTVNKHGGKATLVHLPKVGIKGNTHFPFSDLNNAEVAEHPAAWLKEQGLDK
;
A
#
# COMPACT_ATOMS: atom_id res chain seq x y z
N MET A 1 -8.06 14.76 3.33
CA MET A 1 -8.39 15.26 1.98
C MET A 1 -9.90 15.29 1.89
N GLU A 2 -10.47 16.40 1.44
CA GLU A 2 -11.93 16.54 1.29
C GLU A 2 -12.39 15.81 0.03
N ASN A 3 -13.46 15.01 0.11
CA ASN A 3 -14.00 14.23 -0.99
C ASN A 3 -15.54 14.17 -0.94
N CYS A 4 -16.19 14.33 -2.10
CA CYS A 4 -17.65 14.27 -2.26
C CYS A 4 -18.29 12.91 -1.91
N PHE A 5 -17.50 11.85 -1.80
CA PHE A 5 -17.90 10.49 -1.41
C PHE A 5 -17.51 10.13 0.03
N GLY A 6 -17.04 11.11 0.82
CA GLY A 6 -16.64 10.92 2.21
C GLY A 6 -15.12 10.84 2.40
N ASN A 7 -14.67 11.46 3.48
CA ASN A 7 -13.26 11.58 3.81
C ASN A 7 -12.73 10.28 4.44
N ILE A 8 -11.50 9.90 4.08
CA ILE A 8 -10.78 8.82 4.74
C ILE A 8 -9.79 9.46 5.72
N ALA A 9 -9.88 9.09 6.99
CA ALA A 9 -8.98 9.54 8.04
C ALA A 9 -8.07 8.38 8.51
N PRO A 10 -6.81 8.67 8.87
CA PRO A 10 -5.95 7.68 9.51
C PRO A 10 -6.57 7.24 10.84
N MET A 11 -6.44 5.95 11.15
CA MET A 11 -6.73 5.44 12.48
C MET A 11 -5.63 5.91 13.44
N LYS A 12 -6.04 6.46 14.60
CA LYS A 12 -5.12 6.83 15.68
C LYS A 12 -5.03 5.70 16.69
N THR A 13 -3.85 5.55 17.29
CA THR A 13 -3.60 4.58 18.35
C THR A 13 -2.61 5.17 19.36
N ASP A 14 -2.47 4.53 20.51
CA ASP A 14 -1.50 4.95 21.52
C ASP A 14 -0.05 4.70 21.06
N ALA A 15 0.90 5.34 21.74
CA ALA A 15 2.31 5.29 21.34
C ALA A 15 2.94 3.89 21.45
N ASP A 16 2.49 3.06 22.39
CA ASP A 16 3.01 1.70 22.55
C ASP A 16 2.51 0.79 21.44
N THR A 17 1.24 0.89 21.09
CA THR A 17 0.67 0.18 19.94
C THR A 17 1.35 0.63 18.65
N PHE A 18 1.56 1.93 18.45
CA PHE A 18 2.25 2.44 17.27
C PHE A 18 3.70 1.95 17.19
N ARG A 19 4.44 1.92 18.30
CA ARG A 19 5.83 1.41 18.36
C ARG A 19 5.96 -0.02 17.85
N ARG A 20 4.95 -0.88 18.00
CA ARG A 20 5.02 -2.26 17.49
C ARG A 20 5.13 -2.30 15.97
N LEU A 21 4.52 -1.32 15.27
CA LEU A 21 4.58 -1.23 13.81
C LEU A 21 5.99 -0.88 13.30
N THR A 22 6.83 -0.25 14.12
CA THR A 22 8.21 0.09 13.74
C THR A 22 9.18 -1.08 13.93
N GLN A 23 8.74 -2.17 14.58
CA GLN A 23 9.59 -3.31 14.92
C GLN A 23 9.49 -4.46 13.90
N ILE A 24 8.58 -4.38 12.94
CA ILE A 24 8.40 -5.36 11.88
C ILE A 24 8.55 -4.70 10.50
N PRO A 25 9.14 -5.38 9.50
CA PRO A 25 9.11 -4.89 8.13
C PRO A 25 7.69 -5.03 7.56
N ILE A 26 7.24 -4.03 6.80
CA ILE A 26 5.88 -3.97 6.25
C ILE A 26 5.93 -3.58 4.78
N ALA A 27 5.18 -4.29 3.94
CA ALA A 27 4.95 -3.90 2.54
C ALA A 27 3.44 -3.78 2.28
N ILE A 28 3.04 -2.70 1.62
CA ILE A 28 1.67 -2.44 1.17
C ILE A 28 1.66 -2.43 -0.34
N TYR A 29 0.82 -3.26 -0.97
CA TYR A 29 0.72 -3.38 -2.41
C TYR A 29 -0.56 -2.72 -2.93
N PHE A 30 -0.41 -1.92 -3.99
CA PHE A 30 -1.51 -1.36 -4.78
C PHE A 30 -1.40 -1.83 -6.23
N GLY A 31 -2.55 -2.18 -6.80
CA GLY A 31 -2.72 -2.58 -8.20
C GLY A 31 -2.60 -1.41 -9.18
N ASP A 32 -3.20 -1.56 -10.36
CA ASP A 32 -3.17 -0.58 -11.44
C ASP A 32 -4.46 0.28 -11.46
N PHE A 33 -4.56 1.20 -12.43
CA PHE A 33 -5.74 2.02 -12.72
C PHE A 33 -6.16 2.98 -11.59
N ILE A 34 -5.27 3.26 -10.65
CA ILE A 34 -5.45 4.32 -9.66
C ILE A 34 -5.09 5.64 -10.32
N PRO A 35 -6.00 6.64 -10.35
CA PRO A 35 -5.72 7.90 -11.03
C PRO A 35 -4.67 8.71 -10.25
N ASP A 36 -3.90 9.54 -10.94
CA ASP A 36 -2.89 10.41 -10.32
C ASP A 36 -3.49 11.61 -9.55
N ALA A 37 -4.78 11.86 -9.73
CA ALA A 37 -5.56 12.89 -9.05
C ALA A 37 -7.03 12.46 -8.92
N PRO A 38 -7.82 13.11 -8.04
CA PRO A 38 -9.26 12.89 -8.01
C PRO A 38 -9.88 13.14 -9.38
N ASN A 39 -10.69 12.21 -9.86
CA ASN A 39 -11.35 12.23 -11.16
C ASN A 39 -12.89 12.30 -11.06
N GLY A 40 -13.45 12.43 -9.86
CA GLY A 40 -14.89 12.59 -9.62
C GLY A 40 -15.68 11.28 -9.67
N THR A 41 -15.01 10.14 -9.84
CA THR A 41 -15.65 8.83 -9.70
C THR A 41 -15.44 8.30 -8.29
N GLN A 42 -16.45 7.64 -7.73
CA GLN A 42 -16.33 7.07 -6.39
C GLN A 42 -15.15 6.10 -6.32
N GLY A 43 -14.99 5.19 -7.29
CA GLY A 43 -13.88 4.25 -7.31
C GLY A 43 -12.51 4.93 -7.41
N GLY A 44 -12.33 5.81 -8.40
CA GLY A 44 -11.06 6.49 -8.65
C GLY A 44 -10.61 7.34 -7.47
N ASP A 45 -11.50 8.19 -6.95
CA ASP A 45 -11.14 9.10 -5.85
C ASP A 45 -10.86 8.33 -4.56
N GLN A 46 -11.62 7.27 -4.28
CA GLN A 46 -11.45 6.43 -3.10
C GLN A 46 -10.13 5.66 -3.12
N TRP A 47 -9.68 5.17 -4.29
CA TRP A 47 -8.37 4.52 -4.42
C TRP A 47 -7.21 5.49 -4.40
N TYR A 48 -7.35 6.65 -5.06
CA TYR A 48 -6.36 7.73 -4.99
C TYR A 48 -6.10 8.16 -3.55
N MET A 49 -7.16 8.46 -2.79
CA MET A 49 -7.03 8.85 -1.38
C MET A 49 -6.43 7.74 -0.51
N ARG A 50 -6.81 6.47 -0.73
CA ARG A 50 -6.23 5.34 0.02
C ARG A 50 -4.73 5.19 -0.24
N MET A 51 -4.30 5.32 -1.50
CA MET A 51 -2.88 5.23 -1.83
C MET A 51 -2.09 6.39 -1.21
N LYS A 52 -2.64 7.61 -1.22
CA LYS A 52 -2.02 8.76 -0.54
C LYS A 52 -1.92 8.56 0.97
N LEU A 53 -3.00 8.09 1.60
CA LEU A 53 -2.99 7.78 3.04
C LEU A 53 -1.99 6.67 3.38
N ALA A 54 -1.89 5.63 2.55
CA ALA A 54 -0.92 4.57 2.73
C ALA A 54 0.52 5.10 2.62
N GLN A 55 0.81 6.03 1.70
CA GLN A 55 2.11 6.69 1.62
C GLN A 55 2.39 7.52 2.88
N ASP A 56 1.45 8.37 3.31
CA ASP A 56 1.61 9.17 4.54
C ASP A 56 1.84 8.28 5.77
N TRP A 57 1.18 7.12 5.82
CA TRP A 57 1.36 6.13 6.87
C TRP A 57 2.74 5.47 6.82
N VAL A 58 3.21 5.05 5.63
CA VAL A 58 4.56 4.51 5.42
C VAL A 58 5.61 5.53 5.86
N ASP A 59 5.48 6.78 5.44
CA ASP A 59 6.40 7.86 5.80
C ASP A 59 6.41 8.10 7.31
N THR A 60 5.23 8.03 7.95
CA THR A 60 5.10 8.17 9.40
C THR A 60 5.78 7.02 10.14
N VAL A 61 5.54 5.76 9.76
CA VAL A 61 6.19 4.58 10.35
C VAL A 61 7.71 4.69 10.22
N ASN A 62 8.21 5.04 9.03
CA ASN A 62 9.63 5.17 8.76
C ASN A 62 10.27 6.35 9.51
N LYS A 63 9.58 7.48 9.65
CA LYS A 63 10.01 8.62 10.49
C LYS A 63 10.25 8.23 11.95
N HIS A 64 9.53 7.21 12.43
CA HIS A 64 9.67 6.68 13.79
C HIS A 64 10.60 5.45 13.87
N GLY A 65 11.42 5.20 12.85
CA GLY A 65 12.44 4.15 12.82
C GLY A 65 11.95 2.79 12.33
N GLY A 66 10.74 2.71 11.75
CA GLY A 66 10.22 1.51 11.12
C GLY A 66 10.80 1.23 9.73
N LYS A 67 10.37 0.12 9.15
CA LYS A 67 10.72 -0.31 7.78
C LYS A 67 9.46 -0.67 6.99
N ALA A 68 8.75 0.33 6.52
CA ALA A 68 7.56 0.19 5.71
C ALA A 68 7.83 0.61 4.26
N THR A 69 7.22 -0.07 3.29
CA THR A 69 7.31 0.25 1.86
C THR A 69 5.92 0.21 1.22
N LEU A 70 5.63 1.16 0.34
CA LEU A 70 4.46 1.12 -0.54
C LEU A 70 4.93 0.70 -1.94
N VAL A 71 4.35 -0.39 -2.45
CA VAL A 71 4.60 -0.90 -3.80
C VAL A 71 3.38 -0.62 -4.67
N HIS A 72 3.58 0.17 -5.72
CA HIS A 72 2.60 0.35 -6.79
C HIS A 72 3.01 -0.56 -7.95
N LEU A 73 2.27 -1.64 -8.17
CA LEU A 73 2.63 -2.72 -9.11
C LEU A 73 3.08 -2.20 -10.50
N PRO A 74 2.40 -1.20 -11.12
CA PRO A 74 2.82 -0.67 -12.42
C PRO A 74 4.21 -0.03 -12.42
N LYS A 75 4.67 0.52 -11.28
CA LYS A 75 6.00 1.12 -11.13
C LYS A 75 7.12 0.08 -11.05
N VAL A 76 6.79 -1.17 -10.72
CA VAL A 76 7.73 -2.30 -10.68
C VAL A 76 7.55 -3.22 -11.89
N GLY A 77 6.83 -2.78 -12.92
CA GLY A 77 6.69 -3.48 -14.21
C GLY A 77 5.47 -4.39 -14.32
N ILE A 78 4.71 -4.60 -13.24
CA ILE A 78 3.56 -5.50 -13.20
C ILE A 78 2.29 -4.68 -13.43
N LYS A 79 1.58 -4.90 -14.53
CA LYS A 79 0.49 -4.01 -15.00
C LYS A 79 -0.83 -4.75 -15.13
N GLY A 80 -1.93 -3.98 -15.14
CA GLY A 80 -3.27 -4.50 -15.37
C GLY A 80 -3.94 -5.11 -14.15
N ASN A 81 -3.33 -5.00 -12.96
CA ASN A 81 -3.87 -5.58 -11.73
C ASN A 81 -5.09 -4.83 -11.21
N THR A 82 -6.06 -5.59 -10.72
CA THR A 82 -7.26 -5.09 -10.05
C THR A 82 -6.99 -4.87 -8.56
N HIS A 83 -8.07 -4.67 -7.77
CA HIS A 83 -7.97 -4.66 -6.31
C HIS A 83 -7.57 -6.03 -5.73
N PHE A 84 -7.76 -7.12 -6.47
CA PHE A 84 -7.47 -8.48 -6.02
C PHE A 84 -6.28 -9.08 -6.78
N PRO A 85 -5.06 -8.50 -6.64
CA PRO A 85 -3.90 -8.92 -7.42
C PRO A 85 -3.47 -10.37 -7.13
N PHE A 86 -3.86 -10.92 -5.97
CA PHE A 86 -3.63 -12.33 -5.62
C PHE A 86 -4.53 -13.31 -6.39
N SER A 87 -5.62 -12.85 -7.00
CA SER A 87 -6.55 -13.65 -7.81
C SER A 87 -6.65 -13.21 -9.28
N ASP A 88 -5.91 -12.18 -9.67
CA ASP A 88 -5.82 -11.76 -11.07
C ASP A 88 -5.16 -12.85 -11.93
N LEU A 89 -5.33 -12.78 -13.25
CA LEU A 89 -4.78 -13.77 -14.18
C LEU A 89 -3.25 -13.84 -14.16
N ASN A 90 -2.57 -12.76 -13.74
CA ASN A 90 -1.13 -12.69 -13.55
C ASN A 90 -0.72 -12.85 -12.07
N ASN A 91 -1.56 -13.44 -11.22
CA ASN A 91 -1.25 -13.60 -9.79
C ASN A 91 0.07 -14.33 -9.50
N ALA A 92 0.50 -15.24 -10.38
CA ALA A 92 1.81 -15.89 -10.28
C ALA A 92 2.96 -14.88 -10.43
N GLU A 93 2.88 -13.98 -11.42
CA GLU A 93 3.84 -12.87 -11.57
C GLU A 93 3.80 -11.93 -10.37
N VAL A 94 2.60 -11.59 -9.89
CA VAL A 94 2.42 -10.79 -8.68
C VAL A 94 3.11 -11.46 -7.50
N ALA A 95 2.99 -12.78 -7.32
CA ALA A 95 3.51 -13.53 -6.19
C ALA A 95 5.04 -13.58 -6.13
N GLU A 96 5.74 -13.47 -7.25
CA GLU A 96 7.20 -13.41 -7.29
C GLU A 96 7.75 -12.15 -6.58
N HIS A 97 7.04 -11.02 -6.66
CA HIS A 97 7.48 -9.77 -6.03
C HIS A 97 7.45 -9.80 -4.49
N PRO A 98 6.35 -10.17 -3.79
CA PRO A 98 6.35 -10.34 -2.35
C PRO A 98 7.22 -11.53 -1.92
N ALA A 99 7.38 -12.59 -2.72
CA ALA A 99 8.32 -13.67 -2.40
C ALA A 99 9.77 -13.17 -2.37
N ALA A 100 10.20 -12.40 -3.38
CA ALA A 100 11.51 -11.76 -3.40
C ALA A 100 11.69 -10.80 -2.22
N TRP A 101 10.68 -9.98 -1.93
CA TRP A 101 10.70 -9.07 -0.78
C TRP A 101 10.84 -9.82 0.55
N LEU A 102 10.09 -10.91 0.75
CA LEU A 102 10.19 -11.74 1.96
C LEU A 102 11.60 -12.30 2.13
N LYS A 103 12.22 -12.78 1.05
CA LYS A 103 13.60 -13.26 1.06
C LYS A 103 14.60 -12.16 1.42
N GLU A 104 14.45 -10.96 0.86
CA GLU A 104 15.28 -9.80 1.22
C GLU A 104 15.14 -9.41 2.70
N GLN A 105 13.95 -9.59 3.28
CA GLN A 105 13.71 -9.38 4.71
C GLN A 105 14.11 -10.58 5.60
N GLY A 106 14.49 -11.72 5.00
CA GLY A 106 14.81 -12.96 5.72
C GLY A 106 13.59 -13.63 6.37
N LEU A 107 12.40 -13.45 5.79
CA LEU A 107 11.11 -13.94 6.26
C LEU A 107 10.56 -15.15 5.49
N ASP A 108 11.36 -15.74 4.60
CA ASP A 108 11.00 -16.86 3.73
C ASP A 108 11.45 -18.24 4.26
N LYS A 109 11.82 -18.31 5.55
CA LYS A 109 12.39 -19.50 6.18
C LYS A 109 11.35 -20.41 6.82
#